data_AF-A0AAV9PFE9-F1
#
_entry.id   AF-A0AAV9PFE9-F1
#
_cell.length_a   1.000
_cell.length_b   1.000
_cell.length_c   1.000
_cell.angle_alpha   90.00
_cell.angle_beta   90.00
_cell.angle_gamma   90.00
#
_symmetry.space_group_name_H-M   'P 1'
#
loop_
_entity.id
_entity.type
_entity.pdbx_description
1 polymer ?
#
loop_
_entity_poly.entity_id
_entity_poly.type
_entity_poly.pdbx_seq_one_letter_code
_entity_poly.pdbx_strand_id
1 'polypeptide(L)' 'MGPIKQKVHINCDLGEGYGNFKCGPDDELIPMIDHANVACGFHAGDPLIMYDPVCDIYRSLMLKTMTLGKRPSGHARKGA' A
#
# COMPACT_ATOMS: atom_id res chain seq x y z
N MET A 1 8.02 -33.37 -2.78
CA MET A 1 7.73 -32.07 -2.13
C MET A 1 6.67 -32.34 -1.07
N GLY A 2 6.99 -32.19 0.22
CA GLY A 2 5.98 -32.37 1.29
C GLY A 2 4.96 -31.22 1.31
N PRO A 3 3.76 -31.41 1.88
CA PRO A 3 2.74 -30.36 1.91
C PRO A 3 3.22 -29.18 2.75
N ILE A 4 3.15 -27.97 2.17
CA ILE A 4 3.44 -26.73 2.91
C ILE A 4 2.30 -26.48 3.89
N LYS A 5 2.61 -26.61 5.19
CA LYS A 5 1.64 -26.52 6.29
C LYS A 5 1.38 -25.10 6.78
N GLN A 6 2.11 -24.11 6.29
CA GLN A 6 2.05 -22.75 6.80
C GLN A 6 1.36 -21.81 5.83
N LYS A 7 0.42 -21.02 6.35
CA LYS A 7 -0.23 -19.94 5.62
C LYS A 7 0.81 -18.85 5.36
N VAL A 8 1.01 -18.52 4.09
CA VAL A 8 1.83 -17.37 3.67
C VAL A 8 0.92 -16.17 3.52
N HIS A 9 1.34 -15.01 4.00
CA HIS A 9 0.64 -13.75 3.82
C HIS A 9 1.26 -12.95 2.69
N ILE A 10 0.41 -12.37 1.83
CA ILE A 10 0.82 -11.51 0.74
C ILE A 10 0.65 -10.05 1.16
N ASN A 11 1.72 -9.26 0.99
CA ASN A 11 1.67 -7.81 1.19
C ASN A 11 1.90 -7.09 -0.14
N CYS A 12 1.33 -5.89 -0.28
CA CYS A 12 1.50 -5.03 -1.45
C CYS A 12 1.59 -3.56 -1.04
N ASP A 13 2.39 -2.79 -1.78
CA ASP A 13 2.50 -1.34 -1.63
C ASP A 13 1.39 -0.67 -2.45
N LEU A 14 0.66 0.25 -1.83
CA LEU A 14 -0.53 0.87 -2.41
C LEU A 14 -0.54 2.37 -2.14
N GLY A 15 -1.33 3.11 -2.92
CA GLY A 15 -1.39 4.57 -2.83
C GLY A 15 -0.11 5.25 -3.30
N GLU A 16 0.69 4.60 -4.15
CA GLU A 16 1.97 5.12 -4.65
C GLU A 16 1.82 6.13 -5.81
N GLY A 17 0.60 6.59 -6.10
CA GLY A 17 0.36 7.70 -7.02
C GLY A 17 0.77 9.07 -6.46
N TYR A 18 0.76 10.11 -7.30
CA TYR A 18 0.98 11.50 -6.88
C TYR A 18 0.34 12.51 -7.85
N GLY A 19 -0.48 13.43 -7.35
CA GLY A 19 -1.22 14.40 -8.14
C GLY A 19 -2.11 13.70 -9.17
N ASN A 20 -1.90 13.99 -10.45
CA ASN A 20 -2.64 13.34 -11.54
C ASN A 20 -2.05 11.99 -11.98
N PHE A 21 -0.92 11.57 -11.40
CA PHE A 21 -0.27 10.31 -11.76
C PHE A 21 -0.81 9.17 -10.90
N LYS A 22 -1.40 8.17 -11.57
CA LYS A 22 -1.79 6.90 -10.94
C LYS A 22 -0.65 5.89 -11.03
N CYS A 23 -0.43 5.13 -9.97
CA CYS A 23 0.53 4.03 -9.93
C CYS A 23 -0.23 2.75 -9.57
N GLY A 24 -0.29 1.80 -10.51
CA GLY A 24 -0.89 0.48 -10.28
C GLY A 24 -2.43 0.44 -10.23
N PRO A 25 -3.01 -0.78 -10.30
CA PRO A 25 -4.44 -1.01 -10.16
C PRO A 25 -4.79 -1.39 -8.71
N ASP A 26 -4.66 -0.44 -7.78
CA ASP A 26 -4.88 -0.66 -6.33
C ASP A 26 -6.21 -1.37 -6.01
N ASP A 27 -7.30 -0.95 -6.67
CA ASP A 27 -8.65 -1.52 -6.50
C ASP A 27 -8.72 -3.02 -6.80
N GLU A 28 -7.97 -3.46 -7.80
CA GLU A 28 -7.94 -4.86 -8.23
C GLU A 28 -7.06 -5.71 -7.30
N LEU A 29 -6.03 -5.11 -6.70
CA LEU A 29 -5.07 -5.79 -5.83
C LEU A 29 -5.61 -6.02 -4.42
N ILE A 30 -6.40 -5.09 -3.88
CA ILE A 30 -7.03 -5.17 -2.55
C ILE A 30 -7.65 -6.53 -2.21
N PRO A 31 -8.49 -7.16 -3.06
CA PRO A 31 -9.10 -8.45 -2.74
C PRO A 31 -8.11 -9.63 -2.76
N MET A 32 -6.89 -9.45 -3.26
CA MET A 32 -5.91 -10.52 -3.44
C MET A 32 -4.83 -10.58 -2.35
N ILE A 33 -4.74 -9.56 -1.49
CA ILE A 33 -3.65 -9.39 -0.52
C ILE A 33 -4.13 -9.55 0.93
N ASP A 34 -3.22 -9.97 1.82
CA ASP A 34 -3.47 -10.02 3.25
C ASP A 34 -3.13 -8.70 3.95
N HIS A 35 -2.15 -7.95 3.43
CA HIS A 35 -1.60 -6.74 4.04
C HIS A 35 -1.34 -5.63 3.00
N ALA A 36 -1.62 -4.39 3.38
CA ALA A 36 -1.41 -3.21 2.55
C ALA A 36 -0.41 -2.25 3.20
N ASN A 37 0.62 -1.83 2.46
CA ASN A 37 1.55 -0.79 2.87
C ASN A 37 1.19 0.50 2.12
N VAL A 38 0.68 1.50 2.83
CA VAL A 38 0.16 2.73 2.19
C VAL A 38 1.23 3.82 2.17
N ALA A 39 1.46 4.42 1.00
CA ALA A 39 2.38 5.55 0.88
C ALA A 39 1.93 6.75 1.74
N CYS A 40 2.90 7.49 2.29
CA CYS A 40 2.65 8.49 3.34
C CYS A 40 3.06 9.92 2.94
N GLY A 41 3.22 10.23 1.65
CA GLY A 41 3.45 11.61 1.18
C GLY A 41 4.90 11.97 0.83
N PHE A 42 5.87 11.16 1.24
CA PHE A 42 7.31 11.46 1.04
C PHE A 42 7.78 11.05 -0.36
N HIS A 43 7.89 9.73 -0.60
CA HIS A 43 8.30 9.18 -1.90
C HIS A 43 7.14 9.08 -2.89
N ALA A 44 5.93 8.86 -2.38
CA ALA A 44 4.69 8.77 -3.12
C ALA A 44 3.50 8.99 -2.18
N GLY A 45 2.30 9.06 -2.73
CA GLY A 45 1.08 9.44 -2.04
C GLY A 45 0.96 10.95 -1.88
N ASP A 46 -0.26 11.45 -1.90
CA ASP A 46 -0.61 12.82 -1.53
C ASP A 46 -1.90 12.81 -0.71
N PRO A 47 -2.28 13.92 -0.05
CA PRO A 47 -3.48 13.94 0.76
C PRO A 47 -4.74 13.49 -0.01
N LEU A 48 -4.91 13.87 -1.27
CA LEU A 48 -6.09 13.49 -2.04
C LEU A 48 -6.14 11.98 -2.29
N ILE A 49 -5.00 11.38 -2.65
CA ILE A 49 -4.89 9.92 -2.83
C ILE A 49 -5.07 9.19 -1.50
N MET A 50 -4.49 9.68 -0.41
CA MET A 50 -4.62 9.08 0.92
C MET A 50 -6.04 9.20 1.53
N TYR A 51 -6.84 10.16 1.06
CA TYR A 51 -8.26 10.35 1.44
C TYR A 51 -9.23 9.68 0.45
N ASP A 52 -8.74 9.04 -0.60
CA ASP A 52 -9.58 8.32 -1.56
C ASP A 52 -10.31 7.16 -0.85
N PRO A 53 -11.59 6.85 -1.17
CA PRO A 53 -12.28 5.66 -0.68
C PRO A 53 -11.48 4.35 -0.82
N VAL A 54 -10.61 4.23 -1.82
CA VAL A 54 -9.65 3.11 -1.95
C VAL A 54 -8.74 3.03 -0.71
N CYS A 55 -8.29 4.18 -0.22
CA CYS A 55 -7.54 4.28 1.04
C CYS A 55 -8.37 4.01 2.29
N ASP A 56 -9.65 4.35 2.31
CA ASP A 56 -10.54 3.96 3.41
C ASP A 56 -10.78 2.45 3.46
N ILE A 57 -10.81 1.76 2.32
CA ILE A 57 -10.83 0.28 2.28
C ILE A 57 -9.57 -0.30 2.97
N TYR A 58 -8.42 0.38 2.89
CA TYR A 58 -7.22 -0.03 3.62
C TYR A 58 -7.44 -0.10 5.13
N ARG A 59 -8.33 0.71 5.74
CA ARG A 59 -8.60 0.62 7.19
C ARG A 59 -9.17 -0.75 7.61
N SER A 60 -9.93 -1.41 6.74
CA SER A 60 -10.44 -2.77 7.02
C SER A 60 -9.32 -3.82 6.95
N LEU A 61 -8.31 -3.61 6.10
CA LEU A 61 -7.14 -4.49 5.96
C LEU A 61 -6.05 -4.19 7.01
N MET A 62 -5.98 -2.96 7.52
CA MET A 62 -5.01 -2.50 8.53
C MET A 62 -5.14 -3.21 9.89
N LEU A 63 -6.25 -3.91 10.14
CA LEU A 63 -6.52 -4.58 11.42
C LEU A 63 -5.78 -5.91 11.64
N LYS A 64 -4.98 -6.43 10.68
CA LYS A 64 -4.30 -7.73 10.88
C LYS A 64 -2.78 -7.75 10.87
N THR A 65 -2.08 -6.76 10.33
CA THR A 65 -0.71 -6.46 10.75
C THR A 65 -0.41 -4.99 10.50
N MET A 66 -0.28 -4.21 11.58
CA MET A 66 0.56 -3.01 11.53
C MET A 66 2.01 -3.46 11.45
N THR A 67 2.46 -3.89 10.28
CA THR A 67 3.89 -3.79 9.98
C THR A 67 4.12 -2.31 9.83
N LEU A 68 4.73 -1.68 10.84
CA LEU A 68 5.18 -0.30 10.88
C LEU A 68 6.22 -0.04 9.78
N GLY A 69 5.77 -0.14 8.53
CA GLY A 69 6.46 0.27 7.33
C GLY A 69 5.94 1.63 6.90
N LYS A 70 5.97 2.63 7.79
CA LYS A 70 6.35 3.95 7.30
C LYS A 70 7.66 3.66 6.57
N ARG A 71 7.70 3.78 5.24
CA ARG A 71 8.95 3.80 4.48
C ARG A 71 9.37 5.27 4.40
N PRO A 72 10.07 5.85 5.41
CA PRO A 72 10.81 7.07 5.21
C PRO A 72 12.03 6.68 4.38
N SER A 73 11.86 6.52 3.07
CA SER A 73 13.01 6.49 2.18
C SER A 73 13.62 7.89 2.22
N GLY A 74 14.79 8.02 2.84
CA GLY A 74 15.59 9.24 2.78
C GLY A 74 15.80 9.70 1.34
N HIS A 75 15.91 11.02 1.16
CA HIS A 75 15.93 11.76 -0.12
C HIS A 75 14.69 11.54 -1.00
N ALA A 76 13.67 12.36 -0.73
CA ALA A 76 12.40 12.41 -1.45
C ALA A 76 12.52 13.11 -2.82
N ARG A 77 11.92 12.46 -3.83
CA ARG A 77 11.52 12.90 -5.19
C ARG A 77 12.60 13.20 -6.22
N LYS A 78 12.85 12.23 -7.11
CA LYS A 78 13.20 12.49 -8.51
C LYS A 78 12.00 12.09 -9.37
N GLY A 79 11.42 13.03 -10.10
CA GLY A 79 10.31 12.76 -11.02
C GLY A 79 9.06 13.63 -10.85
N ALA A 80 9.19 14.83 -10.26
CA ALA A 80 8.29 15.95 -10.59
C ALA A 80 8.88 16.71 -11.79
#